data_AF-A0A4S4K8M3-F1
#
_entry.id   AF-A0A4S4K8M3-F1
#
_cell.length_a   1.000
_cell.length_b   1.000
_cell.length_c   1.000
_cell.angle_alpha   90.00
_cell.angle_beta   90.00
_cell.angle_gamma   90.00
#
_symmetry.space_group_name_H-M   'P 1'
#
loop_
_entity.id
_entity.type
_entity.pdbx_description
1 polymer ?
#
loop_
_entity_poly.entity_id
_entity_poly.type
_entity_poly.pdbx_seq_one_letter_code
_entity_poly.pdbx_strand_id
1 'polypeptide(L)'
;MLDPHIRTALPPVPGTPGAYSLTFRAPDRHGVFKFVLDYKRKGWSFLRSAITVPVVPPRHDGYPRFLSAAWPYYAGAISTSAGFILFTALWLGGGGGGAEKKSLKGKKAE
;
A
#
# COMPACT_ATOMS: atom_id res chain seq x y z
N MET A 1 18.19 21.15 -6.85
CA MET A 1 17.10 21.45 -7.79
C MET A 1 17.18 22.91 -8.15
N LEU A 2 17.32 23.22 -9.44
CA LEU A 2 17.46 24.59 -9.94
C LEU A 2 16.12 25.34 -9.98
N ASP A 3 14.99 24.63 -9.94
CA ASP A 3 13.63 25.21 -9.95
C ASP A 3 12.80 24.69 -8.75
N PRO A 4 12.13 25.56 -7.98
CA PRO A 4 11.29 25.14 -6.86
C PRO A 4 10.02 24.39 -7.31
N HIS A 5 9.77 23.23 -6.70
CA HIS A 5 8.58 22.42 -6.99
C HIS A 5 7.29 23.06 -6.46
N ILE A 6 7.36 23.77 -5.33
CA ILE A 6 6.22 24.41 -4.68
C ILE A 6 6.66 25.80 -4.23
N ARG A 7 5.84 26.81 -4.54
CA ARG A 7 5.98 28.19 -4.03
C ARG A 7 4.65 28.62 -3.44
N THR A 8 4.65 28.91 -2.14
CA THR A 8 3.45 29.28 -1.41
C THR A 8 3.79 30.33 -0.35
N ALA A 9 2.80 31.15 0.01
CA ALA A 9 2.92 32.08 1.13
C ALA A 9 2.69 31.37 2.46
N LEU A 10 3.31 31.86 3.54
CA LEU A 10 3.06 31.41 4.90
C LEU A 10 2.01 32.34 5.55
N PRO A 11 0.77 31.89 5.79
CA PRO A 11 -0.22 32.68 6.50
C PRO A 11 0.11 32.79 8.00
N PRO A 12 -0.30 33.89 8.66
CA PRO A 12 -0.12 34.05 10.10
C PRO A 12 -0.98 33.05 10.88
N VAL A 13 -0.46 32.55 12.00
CA VAL A 13 -1.18 31.66 12.90
C VAL A 13 -2.08 32.49 13.83
N PRO A 14 -3.41 32.24 13.86
CA PRO A 14 -4.31 32.96 14.75
C PRO A 14 -3.91 32.80 16.22
N GLY A 15 -3.86 33.90 16.97
CA GLY A 15 -3.55 33.89 18.39
C GLY A 15 -2.06 33.75 18.75
N THR A 16 -1.15 33.65 17.77
CA THR A 16 0.31 33.61 18.03
C THR A 16 1.04 34.63 17.17
N PRO A 17 1.27 35.86 17.69
CA PRO A 17 1.99 36.90 16.96
C PRO A 17 3.38 36.43 16.52
N GLY A 18 3.72 36.66 15.26
CA GLY A 18 5.03 36.29 14.69
C GLY A 18 5.18 34.83 14.26
N ALA A 19 4.19 33.97 14.51
CA ALA A 19 4.17 32.60 13.98
C ALA A 19 3.44 32.54 12.64
N TYR A 20 4.05 31.85 11.67
CA TYR A 20 3.50 31.62 10.34
C TYR A 20 3.64 30.14 9.99
N SER A 21 2.58 29.52 9.45
CA SER A 21 2.59 28.08 9.16
C SER A 21 1.74 27.74 7.94
N LEU A 22 2.10 26.67 7.24
CA LEU A 22 1.36 26.14 6.09
C LEU A 22 1.48 24.63 6.07
N THR A 23 0.36 23.94 5.84
CA THR A 23 0.32 22.50 5.56
C THR A 23 0.16 22.29 4.06
N PHE A 24 1.02 21.49 3.45
CA PHE A 24 0.98 21.17 2.02
C PHE A 24 1.34 19.71 1.78
N ARG A 25 0.98 19.20 0.61
CA ARG A 25 1.33 17.84 0.18
C ARG A 25 2.75 17.80 -0.38
N ALA A 26 3.56 16.85 0.09
CA ALA A 26 4.91 16.64 -0.43
C ALA A 26 4.89 16.24 -1.92
N PRO A 27 5.92 16.59 -2.71
CA PRO A 27 6.03 16.17 -4.10
C PRO A 27 6.10 14.64 -4.24
N ASP A 28 5.54 14.09 -5.32
CA ASP A 28 5.57 12.65 -5.56
C ASP A 28 6.98 12.13 -5.98
N ARG A 29 7.89 13.03 -6.37
CA ARG A 29 9.28 12.69 -6.70
C ARG A 29 10.11 12.56 -5.42
N HIS A 30 10.76 11.42 -5.25
CA HIS A 30 11.73 11.20 -4.16
C HIS A 30 13.05 11.93 -4.42
N GLY A 31 13.76 12.26 -3.34
CA GLY A 31 15.05 12.94 -3.42
C GLY A 31 15.28 13.90 -2.26
N VAL A 32 16.32 14.72 -2.37
CA VAL A 32 16.67 15.71 -1.35
C VAL A 32 16.13 17.08 -1.76
N PHE A 33 15.22 17.62 -0.94
CA PHE A 33 14.60 18.92 -1.14
C PHE A 33 15.11 19.92 -0.11
N LYS A 34 14.81 21.20 -0.36
CA LYS A 34 15.10 22.28 0.58
C LYS A 34 13.86 23.14 0.78
N PHE A 35 13.52 23.42 2.02
CA PHE A 35 12.65 24.55 2.37
C PHE A 35 13.50 25.80 2.38
N VAL A 36 13.15 26.78 1.55
CA VAL A 36 13.89 28.03 1.41
C VAL A 36 12.95 29.18 1.72
N LEU A 37 13.28 29.93 2.77
CA LEU A 37 12.67 31.21 3.11
C LEU A 37 13.64 32.31 2.70
N ASP A 38 13.29 33.11 1.70
CA ASP A 38 14.07 34.27 1.26
C ASP A 38 13.16 35.51 1.31
N TYR A 39 13.30 36.30 2.38
CA TYR A 39 12.52 37.51 2.60
C TYR A 39 13.40 38.74 2.37
N LYS A 40 13.23 39.36 1.19
CA LYS A 40 13.92 40.59 0.79
C LYS A 40 12.91 41.70 0.53
N ARG A 41 12.87 42.66 1.44
CA ARG A 41 12.02 43.86 1.33
C ARG A 41 12.87 45.11 1.62
N LYS A 42 12.63 46.18 0.85
CA LYS A 42 13.29 47.47 1.06
C LYS A 42 12.88 48.03 2.43
N GLY A 43 13.86 48.49 3.22
CA GLY A 43 13.62 49.05 4.55
C GLY A 43 13.53 48.02 5.68
N TRP A 44 13.67 46.72 5.38
CA TRP A 44 13.72 45.64 6.38
C TRP A 44 15.05 44.89 6.29
N SER A 45 15.42 44.20 7.37
CA SER A 45 16.54 43.27 7.35
C SER A 45 16.22 42.06 6.46
N PHE A 46 17.23 41.60 5.72
CA PHE A 46 17.08 40.42 4.87
C PHE A 46 17.10 39.15 5.73
N LEU A 47 16.06 38.33 5.57
CA LEU A 47 15.98 37.04 6.24
C LEU A 47 16.14 35.92 5.21
N ARG A 48 17.14 35.06 5.41
CA ARG A 48 17.36 33.87 4.60
C ARG A 48 17.51 32.66 5.50
N SER A 49 16.64 31.67 5.32
CA SER A 49 16.72 30.38 6.01
C SER A 49 16.53 29.24 5.02
N ALA A 50 17.33 28.19 5.16
CA ALA A 50 17.24 27.02 4.31
C ALA A 50 17.38 25.73 5.14
N ILE A 51 16.39 24.85 5.05
CA ILE A 51 16.37 23.55 5.73
C ILE A 51 16.37 22.46 4.68
N THR A 52 17.30 21.51 4.75
CA THR A 52 17.39 20.40 3.80
C THR A 52 16.62 19.20 4.36
N VAL A 53 15.69 18.65 3.57
CA VAL A 53 14.80 17.55 4.00
C VAL A 53 14.76 16.47 2.91
N PRO A 54 15.01 15.20 3.26
CA PRO A 54 14.85 14.09 2.32
C PRO A 54 13.38 13.65 2.21
N VAL A 55 12.92 13.44 0.99
CA VAL A 55 11.65 12.76 0.68
C VAL A 55 12.00 11.34 0.25
N VAL A 56 11.63 10.38 1.08
CA VAL A 56 11.94 8.96 0.90
C VAL A 56 10.70 8.24 0.33
N PRO A 57 10.86 7.31 -0.62
CA PRO A 57 9.74 6.50 -1.10
C PRO A 57 9.14 5.65 0.04
N PRO A 58 7.86 5.23 -0.09
CA PRO A 58 7.24 4.34 0.88
C PRO A 58 8.03 3.03 0.98
N ARG A 59 8.14 2.53 2.21
CA ARG A 59 8.74 1.22 2.50
C ARG A 59 7.80 0.09 2.06
N HIS A 60 8.32 -1.13 1.99
CA HIS A 60 7.55 -2.32 1.60
C HIS A 60 6.31 -2.59 2.48
N ASP A 61 6.32 -2.13 3.73
CA ASP A 61 5.22 -2.19 4.70
C ASP A 61 4.27 -0.99 4.63
N GLY A 62 4.62 0.06 3.90
CA GLY A 62 3.80 1.27 3.73
C GLY A 62 2.72 1.17 2.66
N TYR A 63 2.67 0.07 1.91
CA TYR A 63 1.64 -0.16 0.90
C TYR A 63 0.36 -0.75 1.53
N PRO A 64 -0.83 -0.36 1.05
CA PRO A 64 -2.09 -0.93 1.51
C PRO A 64 -2.12 -2.44 1.22
N ARG A 65 -2.56 -3.22 2.21
CA ARG A 65 -2.73 -4.68 2.11
C ARG A 65 -4.20 -5.03 1.95
N PHE A 66 -4.48 -6.24 1.46
CA PHE A 66 -5.85 -6.76 1.30
C PHE A 66 -6.75 -5.88 0.43
N LEU A 67 -6.25 -5.49 -0.74
CA LEU A 67 -7.05 -4.79 -1.74
C LEU A 67 -8.26 -5.64 -2.12
N SER A 68 -9.46 -5.04 -2.09
CA SER A 68 -10.71 -5.70 -2.48
C SER A 68 -10.66 -6.25 -3.91
N ALA A 69 -10.03 -5.51 -4.83
CA ALA A 69 -9.82 -5.94 -6.21
C ALA A 69 -8.93 -7.19 -6.35
N ALA A 70 -8.14 -7.53 -5.32
CA ALA A 70 -7.23 -8.66 -5.33
C ALA A 70 -7.85 -9.95 -4.73
N TRP A 71 -9.12 -9.94 -4.31
CA TRP A 71 -9.77 -11.13 -3.72
C TRP A 71 -9.70 -12.39 -4.59
N PRO A 72 -9.89 -12.32 -5.93
CA PRO A 72 -9.79 -13.51 -6.79
C PRO A 72 -8.44 -14.22 -6.66
N TYR A 73 -7.34 -13.47 -6.51
CA TYR A 73 -6.00 -14.04 -6.38
C TYR A 73 -5.79 -14.69 -5.01
N TYR A 74 -6.22 -14.04 -3.92
CA TYR A 74 -6.10 -14.61 -2.59
C TYR A 74 -6.96 -15.88 -2.45
N ALA A 75 -8.20 -15.86 -2.95
CA ALA A 75 -9.08 -17.01 -2.94
C ALA A 75 -8.53 -18.17 -3.80
N GLY A 76 -7.98 -17.85 -4.97
CA GLY A 76 -7.32 -18.84 -5.83
C GLY A 76 -6.16 -19.56 -5.13
N ALA A 77 -5.24 -18.80 -4.52
CA ALA A 77 -4.10 -19.38 -3.79
C ALA A 77 -4.56 -20.29 -2.63
N ILE A 78 -5.58 -19.86 -1.87
CA ILE A 78 -6.17 -20.66 -0.79
C ILE A 78 -6.84 -21.92 -1.37
N SER A 79 -7.58 -21.81 -2.47
CA SER A 79 -8.27 -22.91 -3.13
C SER A 79 -7.30 -23.99 -3.63
N THR A 80 -6.20 -23.60 -4.30
CA THR A 80 -5.17 -24.56 -4.75
C THR A 80 -4.49 -25.25 -3.57
N SER A 81 -4.18 -24.50 -2.51
CA SER A 81 -3.57 -25.05 -1.30
C SER A 81 -4.49 -26.08 -0.63
N ALA A 82 -5.78 -25.75 -0.47
CA ALA A 82 -6.78 -26.64 0.09
C ALA A 82 -7.02 -27.88 -0.80
N GLY A 83 -7.10 -27.70 -2.12
CA GLY A 83 -7.27 -28.79 -3.07
C GLY A 83 -6.10 -29.77 -3.05
N PHE A 84 -4.87 -29.26 -2.95
CA PHE A 84 -3.67 -30.10 -2.81
C PHE A 84 -3.68 -30.90 -1.51
N ILE A 85 -4.00 -30.26 -0.38
CA ILE A 85 -4.09 -30.95 0.91
C ILE A 85 -5.18 -32.04 0.85
N LEU A 86 -6.37 -31.73 0.31
CA LEU A 86 -7.44 -32.70 0.14
C LEU A 86 -7.02 -33.87 -0.75
N PHE A 87 -6.38 -33.57 -1.89
CA PHE A 87 -5.87 -34.59 -2.80
C PHE A 87 -4.87 -35.53 -2.11
N THR A 88 -3.88 -34.97 -1.40
CA THR A 88 -2.89 -35.80 -0.69
C THR A 88 -3.52 -36.65 0.41
N ALA A 89 -4.47 -36.09 1.18
CA ALA A 89 -5.17 -36.84 2.22
C ALA A 89 -5.98 -38.01 1.66
N LEU A 90 -6.71 -37.79 0.55
CA LEU A 90 -7.46 -38.85 -0.13
C LEU A 90 -6.53 -39.89 -0.78
N TRP A 91 -5.43 -39.44 -1.38
CA TRP A 91 -4.46 -40.32 -2.04
C TRP A 91 -3.74 -41.24 -1.04
N LEU A 92 -3.32 -40.72 0.12
CA LEU A 92 -2.67 -41.54 1.16
C LEU A 92 -3.67 -42.33 2.01
N GLY A 93 -4.84 -41.77 2.31
CA GLY A 93 -5.89 -42.43 3.10
C GLY A 93 -6.65 -43.51 2.32
N GLY A 94 -6.70 -43.43 1.00
CA GLY A 94 -7.32 -44.40 0.09
C GLY A 94 -6.49 -45.66 -0.16
N GLY A 95 -5.84 -46.21 0.88
CA GLY A 95 -5.02 -47.42 0.81
C GLY A 95 -5.67 -48.52 -0.04
N GLY A 96 -4.89 -49.05 -0.98
CA GLY A 96 -5.31 -49.91 -2.09
C GLY A 96 -6.42 -50.92 -1.80
N GLY A 97 -7.48 -50.83 -2.60
CA GLY A 97 -8.47 -51.87 -2.79
C GLY A 97 -9.43 -51.44 -3.87
N GLY A 98 -9.43 -52.12 -5.02
CA GLY A 98 -10.41 -51.87 -6.07
C GLY A 98 -11.83 -52.00 -5.49
N ALA A 99 -12.51 -50.87 -5.30
CA ALA A 99 -13.89 -50.84 -4.85
C ALA A 99 -14.79 -50.91 -6.08
N GLU A 100 -15.26 -52.13 -6.34
CA GLU A 100 -16.33 -52.51 -7.26
C GLU A 100 -17.37 -51.42 -7.53
N LYS A 101 -17.63 -51.19 -8.83
CA LYS A 101 -18.91 -50.66 -9.29
C LYS A 101 -20.02 -51.64 -8.90
N LYS A 102 -20.74 -51.40 -7.81
CA LYS A 102 -22.02 -52.10 -7.56
C LYS A 102 -23.06 -51.61 -8.58
N SER A 103 -23.16 -52.39 -9.66
CA SER A 103 -24.24 -52.35 -10.64
C SER A 103 -25.59 -52.45 -9.91
N LEU A 104 -26.44 -51.43 -10.08
CA LEU A 104 -27.87 -51.48 -9.77
C LEU A 104 -28.54 -52.58 -10.60
N LYS A 105 -28.52 -53.82 -10.11
CA LYS A 105 -29.24 -54.94 -10.73
C LYS A 105 -30.70 -54.87 -10.24
N GLY A 106 -31.58 -54.53 -11.18
CA GLY A 106 -32.98 -54.24 -10.94
C GLY A 106 -33.73 -55.35 -10.20
N LYS A 107 -34.65 -54.93 -9.31
CA LYS A 107 -35.76 -55.76 -8.86
C LYS A 107 -36.86 -55.67 -9.90
N LYS A 108 -36.93 -56.68 -10.77
CA LYS A 108 -38.15 -57.06 -11.49
C LYS A 108 -38.87 -58.12 -10.66
N ALA A 109 -40.17 -57.89 -10.47
CA ALA A 109 -41.28 -58.83 -10.25
C ALA A 109 -41.16 -59.90 -9.16
N GLU A 110 -42.06 -59.85 -8.17
CA GLU A 110 -43.33 -60.60 -8.19
C GLU A 110 -44.40 -59.79 -7.45
#